data_AF-M3GDM2-F1
#
_entry.id   AF-M3GDM2-F1
#
_cell.length_a   1.000
_cell.length_b   1.000
_cell.length_c   1.000
_cell.angle_alpha   90.00
_cell.angle_beta   90.00
_cell.angle_gamma   90.00
#
_symmetry.space_group_name_H-M   'P 1'
#
loop_
_entity.id
_entity.type
_entity.pdbx_description
1 polymer ?
#
loop_
_entity_poly.entity_id
_entity_poly.type
_entity_poly.pdbx_seq_one_letter_code
_entity_poly.pdbx_strand_id
1 'polypeptide(L)'
;MVASYLGGCAIANSYVGVVHPFSAGLSVVLGTHHCISNCIVMNQMSEFYPKETDEFHFMMDKQKINLPKGICSSLDDSHMERLHLSTVIHEKPLTNALGSDFKNILTQEKTRSIFSSF
;
A
#
# COMPACT_ATOMS: atom_id res chain seq x y z
N MET A 1 21.52 -7.47 -4.05
CA MET A 1 22.22 -6.18 -4.08
C MET A 1 21.93 -5.37 -5.35
N VAL A 2 22.18 -5.89 -6.56
CA VAL A 2 21.99 -5.12 -7.82
C VAL A 2 20.56 -4.59 -8.00
N ALA A 3 19.54 -5.42 -7.79
CA ALA A 3 18.13 -5.01 -7.91
C ALA A 3 17.76 -3.86 -6.95
N SER A 4 18.30 -3.88 -5.72
CA SER A 4 18.06 -2.83 -4.72
C SER A 4 18.70 -1.51 -5.13
N TYR A 5 19.94 -1.53 -5.63
CA TYR A 5 20.62 -0.34 -6.15
C TYR A 5 19.87 0.26 -7.35
N LEU A 6 19.55 -0.57 -8.35
CA LEU A 6 18.85 -0.11 -9.54
C LEU A 6 17.44 0.39 -9.24
N GLY A 7 16.75 -0.23 -8.26
CA GLY A 7 15.46 0.27 -7.76
C GLY A 7 15.58 1.67 -7.17
N GLY A 8 16.60 1.93 -6.37
CA GLY A 8 16.88 3.27 -5.85
C GLY A 8 17.16 4.30 -6.96
N CYS A 9 17.97 3.94 -7.96
CA CYS A 9 18.23 4.79 -9.11
C CYS A 9 16.97 5.08 -9.94
N ALA A 10 16.09 4.09 -10.11
CA ALA A 10 14.84 4.26 -10.84
C ALA A 10 13.91 5.28 -10.18
N ILE A 11 13.81 5.26 -8.84
CA ILE A 11 13.00 6.24 -8.09
C ILE A 11 13.60 7.65 -8.10
N ALA A 12 14.90 7.82 -8.38
CA ALA A 12 15.52 9.15 -8.45
C ALA A 12 14.87 10.06 -9.53
N ASN A 13 14.35 9.48 -10.62
CA ASN A 13 13.68 10.20 -11.70
C ASN A 13 12.21 9.77 -11.88
N SER A 14 11.64 9.07 -10.89
CA SER A 14 10.24 8.64 -10.90
C SER A 14 9.63 8.80 -9.50
N TYR A 15 8.44 8.24 -9.29
CA TYR A 15 7.81 8.18 -7.98
C TYR A 15 7.23 6.79 -7.74
N VAL A 16 7.08 6.45 -6.47
CA VAL A 16 6.26 5.31 -6.04
C VAL A 16 4.78 5.57 -6.33
N GLY A 17 3.95 4.54 -6.22
CA GLY A 17 2.50 4.61 -6.46
C GLY A 17 1.66 4.38 -5.20
N VAL A 18 0.54 3.67 -5.32
CA VAL A 18 -0.49 3.49 -4.26
C VAL A 18 0.02 2.69 -3.06
N VAL A 19 0.93 1.73 -3.26
CA VAL A 19 1.39 0.82 -2.19
C VAL A 19 2.05 1.58 -1.03
N HIS A 20 2.94 2.52 -1.34
CA HIS A 20 3.76 3.19 -0.33
C HIS A 20 2.94 4.13 0.58
N PRO A 21 1.99 4.94 0.07
CA PRO A 21 1.05 5.70 0.90
C PRO A 21 0.23 4.85 1.87
N PHE A 22 -0.35 3.74 1.42
CA PHE A 22 -1.11 2.84 2.30
C PHE A 22 -0.20 2.19 3.35
N SER A 23 1.00 1.78 2.95
CA SER A 23 2.02 1.23 3.84
C SER A 23 2.45 2.24 4.91
N ALA A 24 2.67 3.51 4.52
CA ALA A 24 2.96 4.59 5.45
C ALA A 24 1.81 4.81 6.44
N GLY A 25 0.55 4.73 5.98
CA GLY A 25 -0.63 4.73 6.85
C GLY A 25 -0.56 3.63 7.92
N LEU A 26 -0.27 2.39 7.53
CA LEU A 26 -0.11 1.28 8.48
C LEU A 26 1.07 1.48 9.43
N SER A 27 2.19 2.01 8.96
CA SER A 27 3.36 2.28 9.82
C SER A 27 3.08 3.37 10.85
N VAL A 28 2.42 4.45 10.43
CA VAL A 28 2.13 5.61 11.31
C VAL A 28 1.03 5.28 12.33
N VAL A 29 -0.02 4.56 11.92
CA VAL A 29 -1.17 4.32 12.80
C VAL A 29 -1.00 3.07 13.65
N LEU A 30 -0.42 1.99 13.09
CA LEU A 30 -0.33 0.68 13.75
C LEU A 30 1.10 0.27 14.11
N GLY A 31 2.11 1.10 13.80
CA GLY A 31 3.51 0.80 14.14
C GLY A 31 4.14 -0.34 13.34
N THR A 32 3.52 -0.74 12.23
CA THR A 32 4.03 -1.83 11.37
C THR A 32 5.32 -1.41 10.64
N HIS A 33 6.29 -2.33 10.52
CA HIS A 33 7.55 -2.04 9.85
C HIS A 33 7.36 -1.92 8.32
N HIS A 34 8.01 -0.94 7.71
CA HIS A 34 7.84 -0.57 6.29
C HIS A 34 7.78 -1.76 5.30
N CYS A 35 8.73 -2.68 5.36
CA CYS A 35 8.78 -3.79 4.39
C CYS A 35 7.58 -4.74 4.53
N ILE A 36 7.16 -5.08 5.76
CA ILE A 36 6.00 -5.96 5.95
C ILE A 36 4.69 -5.22 5.59
N SER A 37 4.60 -3.93 5.89
CA SER A 37 3.47 -3.08 5.50
C SER A 37 3.31 -3.00 3.98
N ASN A 38 4.42 -2.85 3.23
CA ASN A 38 4.39 -2.90 1.78
C ASN A 38 3.84 -4.24 1.26
N CYS A 39 4.27 -5.36 1.85
CA CYS A 39 3.80 -6.70 1.47
C CYS A 39 2.31 -6.91 1.75
N ILE A 40 1.84 -6.50 2.94
CA ILE A 40 0.42 -6.59 3.32
C ILE A 40 -0.45 -5.79 2.34
N VAL A 41 -0.02 -4.57 2.01
CA VAL A 41 -0.71 -3.72 1.05
C VAL A 41 -0.69 -4.37 -0.33
N MET A 42 0.50 -4.73 -0.87
CA MET A 42 0.64 -5.31 -2.21
C MET A 42 -0.22 -6.58 -2.43
N ASN A 43 -0.42 -7.36 -1.35
CA ASN A 43 -1.27 -8.55 -1.35
C ASN A 43 -2.74 -8.26 -1.73
N GLN A 44 -3.21 -7.01 -1.59
CA GLN A 44 -4.60 -6.58 -1.82
C GLN A 44 -4.72 -5.49 -2.89
N MET A 45 -3.75 -5.37 -3.81
CA MET A 45 -3.71 -4.29 -4.80
C MET A 45 -4.07 -4.71 -6.22
N SER A 46 -4.72 -5.86 -6.43
CA SER A 46 -5.08 -6.35 -7.77
C SER A 46 -5.92 -5.36 -8.59
N GLU A 47 -6.67 -4.46 -7.95
CA GLU A 47 -7.40 -3.40 -8.63
C GLU A 47 -6.49 -2.37 -9.31
N PHE A 48 -5.34 -2.06 -8.71
CA PHE A 48 -4.39 -1.05 -9.20
C PHE A 48 -3.21 -1.68 -9.95
N TYR A 49 -2.78 -2.87 -9.53
CA TYR A 49 -1.60 -3.58 -10.01
C TYR A 49 -1.91 -5.07 -10.22
N PRO A 50 -2.83 -5.45 -11.13
CA PRO A 50 -3.31 -6.82 -11.26
C PRO A 50 -2.19 -7.82 -11.56
N LYS A 51 -1.31 -7.49 -12.51
CA LYS A 51 -0.23 -8.38 -12.93
C LYS A 51 0.83 -8.53 -11.84
N GLU A 52 1.16 -7.43 -11.19
CA GLU A 52 2.20 -7.39 -10.16
C GLU A 52 1.70 -8.02 -8.85
N THR A 53 0.40 -7.92 -8.54
CA THR A 53 -0.19 -8.65 -7.40
C THR A 53 -0.19 -10.15 -7.65
N ASP A 54 -0.54 -10.60 -8.87
CA ASP A 54 -0.47 -12.02 -9.23
C ASP A 54 0.98 -12.55 -9.17
N GLU A 55 1.94 -11.79 -9.69
CA GLU A 55 3.36 -12.13 -9.60
C GLU A 55 3.83 -12.17 -8.14
N PHE A 56 3.39 -11.22 -7.31
CA PHE A 56 3.69 -11.20 -5.89
C PHE A 56 3.14 -12.44 -5.17
N HIS A 57 1.88 -12.82 -5.43
CA HIS A 57 1.27 -14.04 -4.89
C HIS A 57 2.02 -15.30 -5.32
N PHE A 58 2.42 -15.38 -6.60
CA PHE A 58 3.25 -16.47 -7.10
C PHE A 58 4.58 -16.57 -6.35
N MET A 59 5.27 -15.44 -6.13
CA MET A 59 6.54 -15.42 -5.40
C MET A 59 6.37 -15.79 -3.92
N MET A 60 5.27 -15.37 -3.27
CA MET A 60 4.95 -15.79 -1.91
C MET A 60 4.76 -17.30 -1.81
N ASP A 61 4.00 -17.92 -2.73
CA ASP A 61 3.80 -19.37 -2.77
C ASP A 61 5.13 -20.12 -2.95
N LYS A 62 5.94 -19.69 -3.92
CA LYS A 62 7.28 -20.28 -4.16
C LYS A 62 8.18 -20.23 -2.92
N GLN A 63 8.10 -19.15 -2.16
CA GLN A 63 8.91 -18.94 -0.96
C GLN A 63 8.22 -19.39 0.34
N LYS A 64 7.00 -19.93 0.25
CA LYS A 64 6.17 -20.38 1.39
C LYS A 64 5.97 -19.29 2.45
N ILE A 65 5.77 -18.05 2.00
CA ILE A 65 5.56 -16.90 2.88
C ILE A 65 4.08 -16.79 3.23
N ASN A 66 3.79 -16.68 4.53
CA ASN A 66 2.46 -16.35 5.04
C ASN A 66 2.49 -14.93 5.61
N LEU A 67 1.64 -14.05 5.10
CA LEU A 67 1.46 -12.71 5.64
C LEU A 67 0.45 -12.72 6.79
N PRO A 68 0.60 -11.81 7.78
CA PRO A 68 -0.45 -11.57 8.76
C PRO A 68 -1.71 -11.07 8.05
N LYS A 69 -2.88 -11.46 8.56
CA LYS A 69 -4.20 -11.10 8.03
C LYS A 69 -5.06 -10.50 9.14
N GLY A 70 -6.00 -9.63 8.78
CA GLY A 70 -6.93 -9.03 9.72
C GLY A 70 -6.26 -8.01 10.64
N ILE A 71 -5.18 -7.38 10.19
CA ILE A 71 -4.48 -6.36 11.00
C ILE A 71 -5.33 -5.10 11.18
N CYS A 72 -6.34 -4.91 10.32
CA CYS A 72 -7.25 -3.78 10.36
C CYS A 72 -8.71 -4.19 10.68
N SER A 73 -8.99 -5.47 10.97
CA SER A 73 -10.35 -5.99 11.08
C SER A 73 -11.12 -5.51 12.33
N SER A 74 -10.41 -5.05 13.37
CA SER A 74 -11.00 -4.61 14.64
C SER A 74 -10.77 -3.12 14.94
N LEU A 75 -10.41 -2.33 13.92
CA LEU A 75 -10.17 -0.90 14.08
C LEU A 75 -11.48 -0.13 14.16
N ASP A 76 -11.54 0.83 15.08
CA ASP A 76 -12.65 1.76 15.19
C ASP A 76 -12.60 2.84 14.08
N ASP A 77 -13.67 3.64 13.99
CA ASP A 77 -13.79 4.68 12.99
C ASP A 77 -12.68 5.74 13.08
N SER A 78 -12.18 6.03 14.28
CA SER A 78 -11.09 6.99 14.49
C SER A 78 -9.77 6.47 13.92
N HIS A 79 -9.47 5.18 14.10
CA HIS A 79 -8.31 4.56 13.48
C HIS A 79 -8.43 4.53 11.96
N MET A 80 -9.60 4.21 11.41
CA MET A 80 -9.83 4.19 9.96
C MET A 80 -9.71 5.58 9.34
N GLU A 81 -10.17 6.63 10.02
CA GLU A 81 -9.97 8.02 9.61
C GLU A 81 -8.49 8.40 9.61
N ARG A 82 -7.75 8.07 10.67
CA ARG A 82 -6.30 8.31 10.75
C ARG A 82 -5.54 7.58 9.64
N LEU A 83 -5.93 6.34 9.32
CA LEU A 83 -5.34 5.57 8.21
C LEU A 83 -5.59 6.26 6.87
N HIS A 84 -6.80 6.74 6.62
CA HIS A 84 -7.14 7.50 5.41
C HIS A 84 -6.31 8.77 5.30
N LEU A 85 -6.32 9.63 6.33
CA LEU A 85 -5.58 10.90 6.33
C LEU A 85 -4.07 10.68 6.16
N SER A 86 -3.51 9.68 6.83
CA SER A 86 -2.08 9.32 6.71
C SER A 86 -1.73 8.77 5.33
N THR A 87 -2.71 8.27 4.57
CA THR A 87 -2.52 7.80 3.20
C THR A 87 -2.59 8.96 2.21
N VAL A 88 -3.66 9.76 2.25
CA VAL A 88 -3.94 10.80 1.24
C VAL A 88 -3.01 12.01 1.31
N ILE A 89 -2.32 12.21 2.43
CA ILE A 89 -1.29 13.25 2.58
C ILE A 89 -0.10 13.06 1.60
N HIS A 90 0.09 11.85 1.08
CA HIS A 90 1.14 11.53 0.11
C HIS A 90 0.74 11.88 -1.33
N GLU A 91 0.44 13.17 -1.57
CA GLU A 91 -0.14 13.63 -2.84
C GLU A 91 0.73 13.32 -4.06
N LYS A 92 2.06 13.45 -3.97
CA LYS A 92 2.98 13.22 -5.09
C LYS A 92 2.93 11.75 -5.58
N PRO A 93 3.17 10.73 -4.73
CA PRO A 93 2.97 9.33 -5.11
C PRO A 93 1.57 9.01 -5.64
N LEU A 94 0.52 9.54 -5.01
CA LEU A 94 -0.85 9.25 -5.41
C LEU A 94 -1.21 9.88 -6.75
N THR A 95 -0.77 11.10 -6.99
CA THR A 95 -0.92 11.77 -8.29
C THR A 95 -0.16 11.02 -9.39
N ASN A 96 1.03 10.49 -9.09
CA ASN A 96 1.80 9.69 -10.03
C ASN A 96 1.07 8.40 -10.44
N ALA A 97 0.36 7.74 -9.52
CA ALA A 97 -0.34 6.49 -9.82
C ALA A 97 -1.76 6.68 -10.38
N LEU A 98 -2.50 7.67 -9.88
CA LEU A 98 -3.95 7.81 -10.11
C LEU A 98 -4.33 9.13 -10.81
N GLY A 99 -3.35 9.97 -11.12
CA GLY A 99 -3.56 11.29 -11.71
C GLY A 99 -3.96 12.36 -10.69
N SER A 100 -4.15 13.59 -11.16
CA SER A 100 -4.51 14.74 -10.32
C SER A 100 -5.85 14.56 -9.59
N ASP A 101 -6.70 13.66 -10.08
CA ASP A 101 -8.03 13.37 -9.53
C ASP A 101 -8.03 12.25 -8.48
N PHE A 102 -6.86 11.87 -7.95
CA PHE A 102 -6.73 10.74 -7.01
C PHE A 102 -7.64 10.86 -5.78
N LYS A 103 -8.00 12.08 -5.34
CA LYS A 103 -8.89 12.30 -4.19
C LYS A 103 -10.33 11.85 -4.45
N ASN A 104 -10.77 11.86 -5.71
CA ASN A 104 -12.08 11.33 -6.11
C ASN A 104 -12.06 9.80 -6.26
N ILE A 105 -10.89 9.22 -6.51
CA ILE A 105 -10.69 7.77 -6.61
C ILE A 105 -10.53 7.16 -5.20
N LEU A 106 -9.64 7.72 -4.39
CA LEU A 106 -9.37 7.29 -3.01
C LEU A 106 -10.23 8.07 -2.01
N THR A 107 -11.55 7.90 -2.13
CA THR A 107 -12.49 8.43 -1.15
C THR A 107 -12.27 7.77 0.23
N GLN A 108 -12.78 8.38 1.29
CA GLN A 108 -12.71 7.79 2.64
C GLN A 108 -13.30 6.37 2.66
N GLU A 109 -14.43 6.15 1.98
CA GLU A 109 -15.06 4.83 1.84
C GLU A 109 -14.16 3.84 1.09
N LYS A 110 -13.55 4.26 -0.03
CA LYS A 110 -12.65 3.41 -0.81
C LYS A 110 -11.44 2.99 0.01
N THR A 111 -10.82 3.95 0.67
CA THR A 111 -9.66 3.71 1.53
C THR A 111 -10.03 2.78 2.68
N ARG A 112 -11.20 3.00 3.30
CA ARG A 112 -11.72 2.15 4.38
C ARG A 112 -11.92 0.71 3.90
N SER A 113 -12.55 0.52 2.75
CA SER A 113 -12.78 -0.80 2.16
C SER A 113 -11.47 -1.55 1.89
N ILE A 114 -10.44 -0.85 1.39
CA ILE A 114 -9.12 -1.43 1.17
C ILE A 114 -8.48 -1.82 2.50
N PHE A 115 -8.43 -0.92 3.49
CA PHE A 115 -7.86 -1.23 4.81
C PHE A 115 -8.57 -2.40 5.49
N SER A 116 -9.90 -2.50 5.40
CA SER A 116 -10.65 -3.63 5.97
C SER A 116 -10.33 -4.99 5.32
N SER A 117 -9.66 -5.00 4.16
CA SER A 117 -9.18 -6.24 3.51
C SER A 117 -7.81 -6.73 3.99
N PHE A 118 -7.12 -5.92 4.81
CA PHE A 118 -5.77 -6.20 5.31
C PHE A 118 -5.79 -7.11 6.55
#